data_AF-A0A081QRW9-F1
#
_entry.id   AF-A0A081QRW9-F1
#
_cell.length_a   1.000
_cell.length_b   1.000
_cell.length_c   1.000
_cell.angle_alpha   90.00
_cell.angle_beta   90.00
_cell.angle_gamma   90.00
#
_symmetry.space_group_name_H-M   'P 1'
#
loop_
_entity.id
_entity.type
_entity.pdbx_description
1 polymer ?
#
loop_
_entity_poly.entity_id
_entity_poly.type
_entity_poly.pdbx_seq_one_letter_code
_entity_poly.pdbx_strand_id
1 'polypeptide(L)'
;MDKLEEIQIKINKQEDGLLSLEDDYRTAKKKIEESYENLDDNRSQLTRLYEEFENIAYDFGKKNSGDERERHQFLILLESYTVETRSEYFRQYAKIEAKDEELQTQYRKERSRLEKELEESYSRRRELYELEREQKKC
;
A
#
# COMPACT_ATOMS: atom_id res chain seq x y z
N MET A 1 3.27 11.96 42.77
CA MET A 1 2.31 11.12 42.02
C MET A 1 2.57 9.69 42.46
N ASP A 2 1.54 8.86 42.57
CA ASP A 2 1.72 7.44 42.96
C ASP A 2 2.49 6.72 41.82
N LYS A 3 3.45 5.85 42.15
CA LYS A 3 4.22 5.09 41.14
C LYS A 3 3.31 4.20 40.29
N LEU A 4 2.21 3.71 40.88
CA LEU A 4 1.18 2.96 40.14
C LEU A 4 0.40 3.86 39.17
N GLU A 5 0.15 5.12 39.54
CA GLU A 5 -0.52 6.09 38.70
C GLU A 5 0.38 6.53 37.53
N GLU A 6 1.67 6.76 37.80
CA GLU A 6 2.66 7.10 36.77
C GLU A 6 2.79 6.00 35.71
N ILE A 7 2.87 4.73 36.12
CA ILE A 7 2.96 3.61 35.17
C ILE A 7 1.63 3.41 34.42
N GLN A 8 0.48 3.68 35.05
CA GLN A 8 -0.81 3.62 34.38
C GLN A 8 -0.94 4.69 33.28
N ILE A 9 -0.52 5.92 33.56
CA ILE A 9 -0.51 7.00 32.56
C ILE A 9 0.41 6.62 31.39
N LYS A 10 1.57 6.02 31.68
CA LYS A 10 2.48 5.55 30.64
C LYS A 10 1.85 4.46 29.76
N ILE A 11 1.19 3.47 30.36
CA ILE A 11 0.49 2.39 29.64
C ILE A 11 -0.58 2.98 28.72
N ASN A 12 -1.44 3.86 29.23
CA ASN A 12 -2.49 4.49 28.42
C ASN A 12 -1.89 5.21 27.20
N LYS A 13 -0.80 5.97 27.40
CA LYS A 13 -0.11 6.67 26.31
C LYS A 13 0.47 5.71 25.26
N GLN A 14 0.99 4.56 25.69
CA GLN A 14 1.54 3.56 24.78
C GLN A 14 0.42 2.84 24.00
N GLU A 15 -0.73 2.58 24.62
CA GLU A 15 -1.92 2.04 23.96
C GLU A 15 -2.48 3.02 22.92
N ASP A 16 -2.60 4.30 23.28
CA ASP A 16 -2.99 5.36 22.35
C ASP A 16 -2.00 5.45 21.16
N GLY A 17 -0.70 5.28 21.44
CA GLY A 17 0.33 5.23 20.41
C GLY A 17 0.17 4.07 19.43
N LEU A 18 -0.21 2.88 19.92
CA LEU A 18 -0.51 1.72 19.07
C LEU A 18 -1.75 1.96 18.20
N LEU A 19 -2.81 2.55 18.77
CA LEU A 19 -4.02 2.88 18.02
C LEU A 19 -3.73 3.89 16.91
N SER A 20 -2.99 4.96 17.21
CA SER A 20 -2.57 5.95 16.22
C SER A 20 -1.75 5.31 15.10
N LEU A 21 -0.82 4.41 15.44
CA LEU A 21 -0.02 3.69 14.45
C LEU A 21 -0.89 2.82 13.52
N GLU A 22 -1.92 2.16 14.06
CA GLU A 22 -2.85 1.36 13.25
C GLU A 22 -3.67 2.23 12.29
N ASP A 23 -4.16 3.38 12.76
CA ASP A 23 -4.94 4.31 11.94
C ASP A 23 -4.09 4.94 10.81
N ASP A 24 -2.86 5.35 11.14
CA ASP A 24 -1.90 5.88 10.16
C ASP A 24 -1.56 4.83 9.10
N TYR A 25 -1.28 3.60 9.53
CA TYR A 25 -1.00 2.48 8.63
C TYR A 25 -2.18 2.18 7.71
N ARG A 26 -3.40 2.08 8.25
CA ARG A 26 -4.62 1.84 7.45
C ARG A 26 -4.84 2.94 6.42
N THR A 27 -4.65 4.19 6.81
CA THR A 27 -4.79 5.34 5.92
C THR A 27 -3.76 5.31 4.80
N ALA A 28 -2.50 5.00 5.12
CA ALA A 28 -1.44 4.88 4.13
C ALA A 28 -1.67 3.67 3.19
N LYS A 29 -2.07 2.53 3.75
CA LYS A 29 -2.35 1.30 3.00
C LYS A 29 -3.48 1.50 2.00
N LYS A 30 -4.56 2.16 2.40
CA LYS A 30 -5.68 2.49 1.51
C LYS A 30 -5.24 3.33 0.30
N LYS A 31 -4.35 4.31 0.48
CA LYS A 31 -3.82 5.12 -0.64
C LYS A 31 -2.99 4.28 -1.64
N ILE A 32 -2.31 3.25 -1.15
CA ILE A 32 -1.56 2.31 -1.99
C ILE A 32 -2.54 1.42 -2.77
N GLU A 33 -3.58 0.91 -2.13
CA GLU A 33 -4.65 0.13 -2.78
C GLU A 33 -5.35 0.95 -3.88
N GLU A 34 -5.72 2.20 -3.60
CA GLU A 34 -6.25 3.14 -4.60
C GLU A 34 -5.26 3.37 -5.75
N SER A 35 -3.95 3.32 -5.50
CA SER A 35 -2.94 3.46 -6.56
C SER A 35 -2.91 2.23 -7.48
N TYR A 36 -3.10 1.02 -6.95
CA TYR A 36 -3.24 -0.20 -7.77
C TYR A 36 -4.51 -0.15 -8.62
N GLU A 37 -5.64 0.21 -8.00
CA GLU A 37 -6.93 0.30 -8.71
C GLU A 37 -6.85 1.30 -9.87
N ASN A 38 -6.28 2.48 -9.64
CA ASN A 38 -6.08 3.48 -10.69
C ASN A 38 -5.14 2.98 -11.81
N LEU A 39 -4.08 2.25 -11.47
CA LEU A 39 -3.16 1.69 -12.46
C LEU A 39 -3.85 0.62 -13.33
N ASP A 40 -4.65 -0.25 -12.71
CA ASP A 40 -5.41 -1.28 -13.41
C ASP A 40 -6.55 -0.71 -14.27
N ASP A 41 -7.23 0.33 -13.80
CA ASP A 41 -8.24 1.05 -14.59
C ASP A 41 -7.60 1.72 -15.81
N ASN A 42 -6.50 2.44 -15.63
CA ASN A 42 -5.75 3.04 -16.74
C ASN A 42 -5.30 2.00 -17.77
N ARG A 43 -4.78 0.84 -17.32
CA ARG A 43 -4.44 -0.26 -18.23
C ARG A 43 -5.66 -0.72 -19.01
N SER A 44 -6.80 -0.88 -18.34
CA SER A 44 -8.04 -1.35 -18.96
C SER A 44 -8.56 -0.36 -20.01
N GLN A 45 -8.48 0.95 -19.73
CA GLN A 45 -8.84 2.00 -20.68
C GLN A 45 -7.92 2.00 -21.91
N LEU A 46 -6.60 1.86 -21.71
CA LEU A 46 -5.63 1.76 -22.81
C LEU A 46 -5.88 0.53 -23.69
N THR A 47 -6.13 -0.63 -23.09
CA THR A 47 -6.44 -1.85 -23.85
C THR A 47 -7.67 -1.65 -24.75
N ARG A 48 -8.75 -1.06 -24.22
CA ARG A 48 -9.95 -0.75 -25.02
C ARG A 48 -9.65 0.21 -26.16
N LEU A 49 -8.86 1.24 -25.91
CA LEU A 49 -8.47 2.22 -26.93
C LEU A 49 -7.66 1.55 -28.06
N TYR A 50 -6.77 0.63 -27.73
CA TYR A 50 -6.01 -0.13 -28.72
C TYR A 50 -6.92 -1.03 -29.56
N GLU A 51 -7.86 -1.74 -28.94
CA GLU A 51 -8.86 -2.55 -29.65
C GLU A 51 -9.73 -1.68 -30.59
N GLU A 52 -10.14 -0.49 -30.16
CA GLU A 52 -10.88 0.47 -31.00
C GLU A 52 -10.04 0.91 -32.22
N PHE A 53 -8.76 1.23 -32.02
CA PHE A 53 -7.88 1.62 -33.10
C PHE A 53 -7.59 0.48 -34.08
N GLU A 54 -7.41 -0.76 -33.60
CA GLU A 54 -7.29 -1.93 -34.46
C GLU A 54 -8.53 -2.09 -35.32
N ASN A 55 -9.73 -2.03 -34.72
CA ASN A 55 -10.99 -2.16 -35.43
C ASN A 55 -11.16 -1.10 -36.53
N ILE A 56 -10.82 0.16 -36.23
CA ILE A 56 -10.84 1.25 -37.22
C ILE A 56 -9.88 0.95 -38.39
N ALA A 57 -8.67 0.48 -38.10
CA ALA A 57 -7.69 0.13 -39.13
C ALA A 57 -8.14 -1.06 -39.99
N TYR A 58 -8.81 -2.05 -39.40
CA TYR A 58 -9.42 -3.16 -40.14
C TYR A 58 -10.55 -2.69 -41.07
N ASP A 59 -11.46 -1.85 -40.56
CA ASP A 59 -12.59 -1.32 -41.33
C ASP A 59 -12.14 -0.42 -42.48
N PHE A 60 -11.08 0.37 -42.28
CA PHE A 60 -10.49 1.21 -43.33
C PHE A 60 -9.91 0.37 -44.47
N GLY A 61 -9.18 -0.70 -44.15
CA GLY A 61 -8.61 -1.62 -45.14
C GLY A 61 -9.66 -2.37 -45.97
N LYS A 62 -10.86 -2.59 -45.42
CA LYS A 62 -11.98 -3.22 -46.14
C LYS A 62 -12.64 -2.28 -47.16
N LYS A 63 -12.59 -0.97 -46.94
CA LYS A 63 -13.28 0.05 -47.77
C LYS A 63 -12.38 0.67 -48.84
N ASN A 64 -11.09 0.84 -48.57
CA ASN A 64 -10.13 1.47 -49.49
C ASN A 64 -9.02 0.47 -49.85
N SER A 65 -9.15 -0.21 -51.00
CA SER A 65 -8.17 -1.19 -51.50
C SER A 65 -6.83 -0.59 -51.98
N GLY A 66 -6.52 0.67 -51.60
CA GLY A 66 -5.46 1.47 -52.20
C GLY A 66 -4.23 1.75 -51.33
N ASP A 67 -4.34 1.70 -49.99
CA ASP A 67 -3.23 2.11 -49.10
C ASP A 67 -2.97 1.11 -47.96
N GLU A 68 -2.57 -0.10 -48.32
CA GLU A 68 -2.15 -1.11 -47.34
C GLU A 68 -0.88 -0.72 -46.59
N ARG A 69 -0.03 0.13 -47.17
CA ARG A 69 1.26 0.50 -46.56
C ARG A 69 1.04 1.42 -45.36
N GLU A 70 0.22 2.45 -45.49
CA GLU A 70 -0.11 3.34 -44.37
C GLU A 70 -0.83 2.59 -43.25
N ARG A 71 -1.80 1.71 -43.60
CA ARG A 71 -2.48 0.85 -42.63
C ARG A 71 -1.50 -0.07 -41.89
N HIS A 72 -0.58 -0.71 -42.61
CA HIS A 72 0.41 -1.59 -42.01
C HIS A 72 1.36 -0.84 -41.06
N GLN A 73 1.82 0.36 -41.45
CA GLN A 73 2.63 1.22 -40.61
C GLN A 73 1.89 1.65 -39.34
N PHE A 74 0.60 1.98 -39.44
CA PHE A 74 -0.24 2.29 -38.29
C PHE A 74 -0.34 1.12 -37.32
N LEU A 75 -0.57 -0.11 -37.82
CA LEU A 75 -0.67 -1.30 -36.97
C LEU A 75 0.66 -1.61 -36.26
N ILE A 76 1.81 -1.48 -36.93
CA ILE A 76 3.13 -1.62 -36.29
C ILE A 76 3.33 -0.58 -35.18
N LEU A 77 2.92 0.67 -35.43
CA LEU A 77 3.01 1.72 -34.44
C LEU A 77 2.13 1.42 -33.21
N LEU A 78 0.90 0.96 -33.44
CA LEU A 78 -0.04 0.58 -32.39
C LEU A 78 0.48 -0.59 -31.54
N GLU A 79 1.07 -1.60 -32.18
CA GLU A 79 1.74 -2.70 -31.50
C GLU A 79 2.90 -2.19 -30.62
N SER A 80 3.72 -1.29 -31.15
CA SER A 80 4.83 -0.69 -30.40
C SER A 80 4.35 0.08 -29.16
N TYR A 81 3.27 0.86 -29.27
CA TYR A 81 2.66 1.54 -28.12
C TYR A 81 2.08 0.56 -27.10
N THR A 82 1.44 -0.51 -27.56
CA THR A 82 0.89 -1.55 -26.69
C THR A 82 2.00 -2.21 -25.87
N VAL A 83 3.13 -2.51 -26.50
CA VAL A 83 4.31 -3.07 -25.82
C VAL A 83 4.88 -2.08 -24.81
N GLU A 84 5.13 -0.82 -25.19
CA GLU A 84 5.74 0.16 -24.28
C GLU A 84 4.83 0.46 -23.09
N THR A 85 3.52 0.63 -23.31
CA THR A 85 2.58 0.89 -22.22
C THR A 85 2.40 -0.31 -21.29
N ARG A 86 2.50 -1.54 -21.79
CA ARG A 86 2.58 -2.74 -20.94
C ARG A 86 3.86 -2.76 -20.11
N SER A 87 5.01 -2.42 -20.69
CA SER A 87 6.27 -2.29 -19.96
C SER A 87 6.18 -1.22 -18.88
N GLU A 88 5.58 -0.07 -19.19
CA GLU A 88 5.40 1.01 -18.22
C GLU A 88 4.42 0.62 -17.10
N TYR A 89 3.34 -0.11 -17.39
CA TYR A 89 2.47 -0.69 -16.37
C TYR A 89 3.27 -1.52 -15.36
N PHE A 90 4.15 -2.43 -15.83
CA PHE A 90 4.97 -3.23 -14.91
C PHE A 90 5.96 -2.40 -14.11
N ARG A 91 6.58 -1.38 -14.73
CA ARG A 91 7.47 -0.46 -14.00
C ARG A 91 6.72 0.30 -12.90
N GLN A 92 5.50 0.75 -13.16
CA GLN A 92 4.68 1.44 -12.17
C GLN A 92 4.19 0.50 -11.08
N TYR A 93 3.74 -0.70 -11.45
CA TYR A 93 3.35 -1.74 -10.52
C TYR A 93 4.48 -2.04 -9.53
N ALA A 94 5.70 -2.28 -10.02
CA ALA A 94 6.86 -2.54 -9.18
C ALA A 94 7.19 -1.38 -8.22
N LYS A 95 6.95 -0.13 -8.63
CA LYS A 95 7.12 1.04 -7.74
C LYS A 95 6.07 1.08 -6.64
N ILE A 96 4.82 0.69 -6.92
CA ILE A 96 3.76 0.61 -5.92
C ILE A 96 4.05 -0.55 -4.95
N GLU A 97 4.48 -1.69 -5.47
CA GLU A 97 4.87 -2.87 -4.69
C GLU A 97 6.01 -2.56 -3.72
N ALA A 98 7.09 -1.93 -4.19
CA ALA A 98 8.19 -1.52 -3.33
C ALA A 98 7.75 -0.58 -2.19
N LYS A 99 6.81 0.34 -2.47
CA LYS A 99 6.26 1.24 -1.43
C LYS A 99 5.38 0.48 -0.43
N ASP A 100 4.62 -0.50 -0.88
CA ASP A 100 3.79 -1.35 -0.01
C ASP A 100 4.65 -2.19 0.93
N GLU A 101 5.69 -2.84 0.38
CA GLU A 101 6.66 -3.60 1.17
C GLU A 101 7.39 -2.73 2.20
N GLU A 102 7.81 -1.53 1.81
CA GLU A 102 8.44 -0.56 2.71
C GLU A 102 7.48 -0.18 3.85
N LEU A 103 6.23 0.19 3.52
CA LEU A 103 5.21 0.55 4.50
C LEU A 103 4.95 -0.60 5.49
N GLN A 104 4.78 -1.83 4.99
CA GLN A 104 4.56 -3.00 5.83
C GLN A 104 5.75 -3.29 6.75
N THR A 105 6.96 -3.14 6.24
CA THR A 105 8.19 -3.37 7.00
C THR A 105 8.33 -2.34 8.12
N GLN A 106 8.12 -1.06 7.81
CA GLN A 106 8.16 0.02 8.80
C GLN A 106 7.09 -0.17 9.86
N TYR A 107 5.85 -0.47 9.46
CA TYR A 107 4.75 -0.74 10.38
C TYR A 107 5.04 -1.90 11.32
N ARG A 108 5.49 -3.05 10.81
CA ARG A 108 5.82 -4.21 11.66
C ARG A 108 6.92 -3.91 12.65
N LYS A 109 7.95 -3.19 12.22
CA LYS A 109 9.07 -2.78 13.08
C LYS A 109 8.61 -1.87 14.21
N GLU A 110 7.83 -0.84 13.88
CA GLU A 110 7.34 0.13 14.84
C GLU A 110 6.34 -0.49 15.82
N ARG A 111 5.39 -1.27 15.30
CA ARG A 111 4.42 -2.02 16.10
C ARG A 111 5.10 -2.95 17.09
N SER A 112 6.08 -3.73 16.64
CA SER A 112 6.83 -4.63 17.53
C SER A 112 7.60 -3.87 18.61
N ARG A 113 8.13 -2.68 18.31
CA ARG A 113 8.77 -1.83 19.32
C ARG A 113 7.77 -1.38 20.38
N LEU A 114 6.63 -0.82 19.96
CA LEU A 114 5.60 -0.33 20.87
C LEU A 114 4.99 -1.45 21.73
N GLU A 115 4.73 -2.61 21.14
CA GLU A 115 4.21 -3.79 21.86
C GLU A 115 5.18 -4.25 22.96
N LYS A 116 6.50 -4.28 22.69
CA LYS A 116 7.51 -4.59 23.70
C LYS A 116 7.56 -3.57 24.83
N GLU A 117 7.57 -2.28 24.48
CA GLU A 117 7.58 -1.20 25.48
C GLU A 117 6.32 -1.21 26.37
N LEU A 118 5.19 -1.62 25.81
CA LEU A 118 3.93 -1.79 26.52
C LEU A 118 3.97 -3.01 27.45
N GLU A 119 4.47 -4.14 26.97
CA GLU A 119 4.65 -5.37 27.76
C GLU A 119 5.57 -5.14 28.97
N GLU A 120 6.68 -4.42 28.77
CA GLU A 120 7.59 -4.02 29.86
C GLU A 120 6.86 -3.17 30.91
N SER A 121 6.02 -2.23 30.46
CA SER A 121 5.28 -1.33 31.36
C SER A 121 4.20 -2.09 32.14
N TYR A 122 3.52 -3.05 31.51
CA TYR A 122 2.60 -3.96 32.18
C TYR A 122 3.28 -4.87 33.21
N SER A 123 4.47 -5.37 32.89
CA SER A 123 5.25 -6.21 33.80
C SER A 123 5.72 -5.41 35.01
N ARG A 124 6.22 -4.19 34.80
CA ARG A 124 6.60 -3.30 35.90
C ARG A 124 5.43 -2.91 36.78
N ARG A 125 4.23 -2.70 36.20
CA ARG A 125 3.01 -2.45 36.99
C ARG A 125 2.66 -3.66 37.87
N ARG A 126 2.80 -4.89 37.37
CA ARG A 126 2.58 -6.11 38.16
C ARG A 126 3.55 -6.20 39.34
N GLU A 127 4.84 -5.96 39.12
CA GLU A 127 5.85 -5.95 40.18
C GLU A 127 5.53 -4.91 41.27
N LEU A 128 5.10 -3.70 40.88
CA LEU A 128 4.69 -2.67 41.84
C LEU A 128 3.50 -3.10 42.71
N TYR A 129 2.50 -3.76 42.11
CA TYR A 129 1.36 -4.31 42.87
C TYR A 129 1.76 -5.40 43.86
N GLU A 130 2.73 -6.25 43.49
CA GLU A 130 3.24 -7.30 44.37
C GLU A 130 3.99 -6.71 45.56
N LEU A 131 4.87 -5.73 45.30
CA LEU A 131 5.61 -5.01 46.34
C LEU A 131 4.68 -4.29 47.33
N GLU A 132 3.64 -3.61 46.85
CA GLU A 132 2.66 -2.97 47.74
C GLU A 132 1.87 -3.98 48.59
N ARG A 133 1.56 -5.17 48.04
CA ARG A 133 0.91 -6.23 48.81
C ARG A 133 1.82 -6.78 49.91
N GLU A 134 3.10 -6.99 49.61
CA GLU A 134 4.07 -7.49 50.58
C GLU A 134 4.28 -6.49 51.72
N GLN A 135 4.42 -5.20 51.40
CA GLN A 135 4.56 -4.14 52.40
C GLN A 135 3.33 -3.99 53.30
N LYS A 136 2.12 -4.27 52.79
CA LYS A 136 0.87 -4.25 53.59
C LYS A 136 0.68 -5.50 54.46
N LYS A 137 1.48 -6.56 54.28
CA LYS A 137 1.42 -7.79 55.09
C LYS A 137 2.42 -7.79 56.25
N CYS A 138 3.45 -6.95 56.21
CA CYS A 138 4.39 -6.70 57.31
C CYS A 138 3.89 -5.58 58.22
#